data_AF-A0A962Y4W9-F1
#
_entry.id   AF-A0A962Y4W9-F1
#
_cell.length_a   1.000
_cell.length_b   1.000
_cell.length_c   1.000
_cell.angle_alpha   90.00
_cell.angle_beta   90.00
_cell.angle_gamma   90.00
#
_symmetry.space_group_name_H-M   'P 1'
#
loop_
_entity.id
_entity.type
_entity.pdbx_description
1 polymer ?
#
loop_
_entity_poly.entity_id
_entity_poly.type
_entity_poly.pdbx_seq_one_letter_code
_entity_poly.pdbx_strand_id
1 'polypeptide(L)' 'MTRISRQAYAEMYGPTVGDRVRLADSELFIEVEEDRTVYGDEVKFGGGKVIRD' A
#
# COMPACT_ATOMS: atom_id res chain seq x y z
N MET A 1 13.04 12.18 9.43
CA MET A 1 12.20 11.35 8.54
C MET A 1 12.63 9.91 8.68
N THR A 2 11.70 9.05 9.11
CA THR A 2 11.89 7.60 9.12
C THR A 2 11.69 7.08 7.70
N ARG A 3 12.46 6.06 7.29
CA ARG A 3 12.34 5.44 5.97
C ARG A 3 11.86 4.01 6.12
N ILE A 4 11.07 3.57 5.16
CA ILE A 4 10.63 2.18 5.01
C ILE A 4 10.95 1.71 3.59
N SER A 5 11.26 0.44 3.42
CA SER A 5 11.44 -0.13 2.08
C SER A 5 10.08 -0.23 1.38
N ARG A 6 10.09 -0.07 0.04
CA ARG A 6 8.89 -0.17 -0.79
C ARG A 6 8.21 -1.55 -0.68
N GLN A 7 9.01 -2.62 -0.56
CA GLN A 7 8.50 -3.96 -0.32
C GLN A 7 7.74 -4.08 1.02
N ALA A 8 8.34 -3.61 2.13
CA ALA A 8 7.69 -3.70 3.44
C ALA A 8 6.43 -2.82 3.50
N TYR A 9 6.43 -1.68 2.81
CA TYR A 9 5.22 -0.86 2.64
C TYR A 9 4.11 -1.62 1.92
N ALA A 10 4.42 -2.23 0.77
CA ALA A 10 3.46 -2.99 -0.03
C ALA A 10 2.88 -4.19 0.73
N GLU A 11 3.69 -4.88 1.53
CA GLU A 11 3.23 -5.98 2.39
C GLU A 11 2.28 -5.52 3.50
N MET A 12 2.41 -4.28 3.99
CA MET A 12 1.58 -3.76 5.08
C MET A 12 0.31 -3.04 4.62
N TYR A 13 0.41 -2.27 3.53
CA TYR A 13 -0.64 -1.33 3.09
C TYR A 13 -1.11 -1.57 1.66
N GLY A 14 -0.43 -2.45 0.90
CA GLY A 14 -0.70 -2.67 -0.52
C GLY A 14 0.16 -1.80 -1.44
N PRO A 15 0.08 -2.04 -2.76
CA PRO A 15 0.84 -1.30 -3.76
C PRO A 15 0.49 0.20 -3.77
N THR A 16 1.47 1.05 -4.08
CA THR A 16 1.32 2.51 -4.26
C THR A 16 1.85 2.96 -5.63
N VAL A 17 1.89 4.27 -5.90
CA VAL A 17 2.15 4.84 -7.25
C VAL A 17 3.37 4.19 -7.93
N GLY A 18 3.15 3.75 -9.17
CA GLY A 18 4.13 3.07 -10.02
C GLY A 18 4.34 1.58 -9.73
N ASP A 19 3.73 1.02 -8.67
CA ASP A 19 3.70 -0.43 -8.49
C ASP A 19 2.77 -1.06 -9.52
N ARG A 20 3.13 -2.27 -9.97
CA ARG A 20 2.34 -3.05 -10.93
C ARG A 20 1.85 -4.35 -10.32
N VAL A 21 0.61 -4.70 -10.64
CA VAL A 21 -0.01 -5.96 -10.21
C VAL A 21 -0.50 -6.72 -11.43
N ARG A 22 -0.18 -8.01 -11.48
CA ARG A 22 -0.71 -8.94 -12.49
C ARG A 22 -2.16 -9.30 -12.15
N LEU A 23 -3.04 -9.24 -13.13
CA LEU A 23 -4.44 -9.65 -12.95
C LEU A 23 -4.56 -11.17 -13.03
N ALA A 24 -4.64 -11.80 -11.87
CA ALA A 24 -4.72 -13.26 -11.72
C ALA A 24 -3.62 -13.99 -12.51
N ASP A 25 -3.98 -15.01 -13.28
CA ASP A 25 -3.10 -15.81 -14.12
C ASP A 25 -3.00 -15.28 -15.57
N SER A 26 -3.61 -14.13 -15.89
CA SER A 26 -3.50 -13.49 -17.21
C SER A 26 -2.16 -12.75 -17.41
N GLU A 27 -1.84 -12.35 -18.63
CA GLU A 27 -0.67 -11.50 -18.92
C GLU A 27 -0.98 -9.99 -18.84
N LEU A 28 -2.07 -9.62 -18.16
CA LEU A 28 -2.45 -8.21 -17.97
C LEU A 28 -1.83 -7.67 -16.69
N PHE A 29 -1.17 -6.51 -16.79
CA PHE A 29 -0.61 -5.76 -15.66
C PHE A 29 -1.27 -4.39 -15.56
N ILE A 30 -1.71 -4.04 -14.35
CA ILE A 30 -2.18 -2.69 -14.01
C ILE A 30 -1.09 -1.95 -13.25
N GLU A 31 -1.03 -0.63 -13.38
CA GLU A 31 -0.13 0.26 -12.63
C GLU A 31 -0.96 1.18 -11.74
N VAL A 32 -0.52 1.42 -10.50
CA VAL A 32 -1.16 2.42 -9.62
C VAL A 32 -0.78 3.82 -10.11
N GLU A 33 -1.76 4.58 -10.59
CA GLU A 33 -1.55 5.90 -11.19
C GLU A 33 -1.54 7.05 -10.16
N GLU A 34 -2.37 6.94 -9.12
CA GLU A 34 -2.52 7.94 -8.06
C GLU A 34 -2.73 7.25 -6.72
N ASP A 35 -2.07 7.75 -5.68
CA ASP A 35 -2.34 7.38 -4.29
C ASP A 35 -2.77 8.66 -3.54
N ARG A 36 -3.94 8.59 -2.90
CA ARG A 36 -4.54 9.73 -2.19
C ARG A 36 -4.28 9.71 -0.69
N THR A 37 -3.45 8.78 -0.22
CA THR A 37 -3.04 8.73 1.19
C THR A 37 -2.00 9.81 1.52
N VAL A 38 -1.77 10.00 2.82
CA VAL A 38 -0.58 10.69 3.35
C VAL A 38 0.33 9.64 3.97
N TYR A 39 1.57 9.52 3.50
CA TYR A 39 2.46 8.46 3.95
C TYR A 39 2.82 8.57 5.43
N GLY A 40 2.44 7.55 6.21
CA GLY A 40 2.55 7.52 7.66
C GLY A 40 1.21 7.67 8.40
N ASP A 41 0.15 8.13 7.71
CA ASP A 41 -1.20 8.31 8.26
C ASP A 41 -2.20 7.28 7.68
N GLU A 42 -1.70 6.15 7.15
CA GLU A 42 -2.56 5.09 6.61
C GLU A 42 -3.47 4.51 7.70
N VAL A 43 -4.76 4.38 7.39
CA VAL A 43 -5.71 3.77 8.32
C VAL A 43 -5.62 2.24 8.26
N LYS A 44 -5.51 1.61 9.43
CA LYS A 44 -5.55 0.15 9.56
C LYS A 44 -6.34 -0.24 10.80
N PHE A 45 -7.23 -1.22 10.65
CA PHE A 45 -7.99 -1.82 11.74
C PHE A 45 -7.23 -2.99 12.37
N GLY A 46 -7.49 -3.25 13.65
CA GLY A 46 -6.93 -4.38 14.41
C GLY A 46 -6.46 -3.97 15.81
N GLY A 47 -6.14 -4.97 16.64
CA GLY A 47 -5.64 -4.73 17.99
C GLY A 47 -4.37 -3.86 17.97
N GLY A 48 -4.40 -2.71 18.65
CA GLY A 48 -3.28 -1.77 18.72
C GLY A 48 -2.97 -1.01 17.42
N LYS A 49 -3.90 -0.95 16.47
CA LYS A 49 -3.73 -0.24 15.18
C LYS A 49 -4.36 1.16 15.21
N VAL A 50 -4.47 1.80 14.04
CA VAL A 50 -4.81 3.23 13.91
C VAL A 50 -6.29 3.50 14.20
N ILE A 51 -7.20 2.66 13.71
CA ILE A 51 -8.65 2.86 13.87
C ILE A 51 -9.07 2.44 15.29
N ARG A 52 -9.16 3.43 16.19
CA ARG A 52 -9.56 3.32 17.61
C ARG A 52 -10.24 4.62 18.06
N ASP A 53 -10.92 4.60 19.21
CA ASP A 53 -11.38 5.79 19.94
C ASP A 53 -10.19 6.57 20.53
#